data_AF-A0A113RIZ0-F1
#
_entry.id   AF-A0A113RIZ0-F1
#
_cell.length_a   1.000
_cell.length_b   1.000
_cell.length_c   1.000
_cell.angle_alpha   90.00
_cell.angle_beta   90.00
_cell.angle_gamma   90.00
#
_symmetry.space_group_name_H-M   'P 1'
#
loop_
_entity.id
_entity.type
_entity.pdbx_description
1 polymer ?
#
loop_
_entity_poly.entity_id
_entity_poly.type
_entity_poly.pdbx_seq_one_letter_code
_entity_poly.pdbx_strand_id
1 'polypeptide(L)'
;MEEHNKIIDQLIELGYSKEISMRVIKMSEAKTVDEALSWIELIEENPDVVNSKLNTDNKAENVSENVAIDKNIESTKEQKPKLTPEEAQKKAIELQKKIREKKLQKEKEEEIEKEKKRIAMTKEIQKRKEQLEEYERKKYIENLERERNEYKKEKQKQLELLKREYEAKFSMAYNPDSQKKKSIEDLGENQKRDEIAILFNNLKNKHKNNKTELISSLNILRKYFSNIKDNILEKKFQKIKKENKVFIEKIKIYEEMITIFLLVGFEDTGEFYVIKNYPNTYLLSSAIKFIDLVIKNLNS
;
A
#
# COMPACT_ATOMS: atom_id res chain seq x y z
N MET A 1 2.50 -42.88 22.51
CA MET A 1 3.51 -41.88 22.10
C MET A 1 3.16 -41.18 20.80
N GLU A 2 2.61 -41.86 19.79
CA GLU A 2 2.20 -41.22 18.52
C GLU A 2 1.08 -40.18 18.68
N GLU A 3 0.10 -40.43 19.55
CA GLU A 3 -1.02 -39.50 19.78
C GLU A 3 -0.59 -38.18 20.44
N HIS A 4 0.32 -38.22 21.42
CA HIS A 4 0.85 -37.02 22.07
C HIS A 4 1.69 -36.16 21.11
N ASN A 5 2.47 -36.80 20.23
CA ASN A 5 3.23 -36.06 19.21
C ASN A 5 2.31 -35.38 18.20
N LYS A 6 1.20 -36.04 17.82
CA LYS A 6 0.18 -35.45 16.94
C LYS A 6 -0.46 -34.20 17.55
N ILE A 7 -0.74 -34.20 18.86
CA ILE A 7 -1.28 -33.03 19.56
C ILE A 7 -0.24 -31.91 19.63
N ILE A 8 1.04 -32.24 19.86
CA ILE A 8 2.13 -31.26 19.86
C ILE A 8 2.25 -30.58 18.48
N ASP A 9 2.20 -31.35 17.39
CA ASP A 9 2.29 -30.80 16.04
C ASP A 9 1.09 -29.90 15.72
N GLN A 10 -0.13 -30.28 16.15
CA GLN A 10 -1.32 -29.46 16.01
C GLN A 10 -1.25 -28.15 16.81
N LEU A 11 -0.68 -28.17 18.02
CA LEU A 11 -0.45 -26.94 18.80
C LEU A 11 0.61 -26.04 18.13
N ILE A 12 1.63 -26.61 17.49
CA ILE A 12 2.62 -25.85 16.72
C ILE A 12 1.99 -25.23 15.47
N GLU A 13 1.10 -25.95 14.78
CA GLU A 13 0.32 -25.41 13.65
C GLU A 13 -0.61 -24.26 14.09
N LEU A 14 -1.16 -24.32 15.31
CA LEU A 14 -1.94 -23.24 15.92
C LEU A 14 -1.10 -22.06 16.41
N GLY A 15 0.23 -22.14 16.30
CA GLY A 15 1.16 -21.04 16.58
C GLY A 15 1.83 -21.08 17.96
N TYR A 16 1.62 -22.14 18.75
CA TYR A 16 2.28 -22.30 20.05
C TYR A 16 3.72 -22.81 19.90
N SER A 17 4.61 -22.39 20.79
CA SER A 17 5.98 -22.88 20.76
C SER A 17 6.03 -24.39 21.07
N LYS A 18 6.99 -25.10 20.47
CA LYS A 18 7.21 -26.52 20.73
C LYS A 18 7.47 -26.79 22.22
N GLU A 19 8.11 -25.86 22.91
CA GLU A 19 8.42 -25.95 24.34
C GLU A 19 7.17 -25.87 25.23
N ILE A 20 6.23 -24.97 24.91
CA ILE A 20 4.94 -24.86 25.61
C ILE A 20 4.09 -26.09 25.32
N SER A 21 4.03 -26.50 24.05
CA SER A 21 3.26 -27.67 23.61
C SER A 21 3.73 -28.95 24.31
N MET A 22 5.04 -29.18 24.39
CA MET A 22 5.60 -30.33 25.14
C MET A 22 5.35 -30.23 26.64
N ARG A 23 5.46 -29.02 27.21
CA ARG A 23 5.28 -28.79 28.66
C ARG A 23 3.84 -29.04 29.08
N VAL A 24 2.87 -28.56 28.31
CA VAL A 24 1.44 -28.74 28.57
C VAL A 24 1.07 -30.21 28.53
N ILE A 25 1.51 -30.95 27.50
CA ILE A 25 1.21 -32.37 27.37
C ILE A 25 1.85 -33.20 28.49
N LYS A 26 3.06 -32.83 28.93
CA LYS A 26 3.73 -33.50 30.06
C LYS A 26 3.06 -33.23 31.42
N MET A 27 2.44 -32.05 31.58
CA MET A 27 1.84 -31.62 32.85
C MET A 27 0.37 -32.03 32.98
N SER A 28 -0.37 -32.03 31.87
CA SER A 28 -1.82 -32.25 31.82
C SER A 28 -2.23 -33.67 31.42
N GLU A 29 -1.33 -34.43 30.79
CA GLU A 29 -1.65 -35.69 30.08
C GLU A 29 -2.86 -35.57 29.13
N ALA A 30 -3.08 -34.37 28.57
CA ALA A 30 -4.23 -34.09 27.72
C ALA A 30 -4.32 -35.05 26.52
N LYS A 31 -5.52 -35.55 26.27
CA LYS A 31 -5.81 -36.52 25.19
C LYS A 31 -6.36 -35.84 23.94
N THR A 32 -6.68 -34.56 24.03
CA THR A 32 -7.24 -33.75 22.93
C THR A 32 -6.56 -32.39 22.85
N VAL A 33 -6.61 -31.76 21.68
CA VAL A 33 -6.05 -30.42 21.46
C VAL A 33 -6.78 -29.37 22.30
N ASP A 34 -8.11 -29.44 22.36
CA ASP A 34 -8.93 -28.47 23.10
C ASP A 34 -8.64 -28.48 24.62
N GLU A 35 -8.39 -29.67 25.17
CA GLU A 35 -7.95 -29.82 26.56
C GLU A 35 -6.58 -29.18 26.77
N ALA A 36 -5.63 -29.41 25.85
CA ALA A 36 -4.31 -28.78 25.91
C ALA A 36 -4.37 -27.25 25.78
N LEU A 37 -5.29 -26.70 24.98
CA LEU A 37 -5.51 -25.26 24.85
C LEU A 37 -6.05 -24.65 26.15
N SER A 38 -7.00 -25.31 26.81
CA SER A 38 -7.53 -24.87 28.11
C SER A 38 -6.42 -24.85 29.19
N TRP A 39 -5.50 -25.80 29.14
CA TRP A 39 -4.33 -25.80 30.02
C TRP A 39 -3.35 -24.67 29.70
N ILE A 40 -3.16 -24.31 28.42
CA ILE A 40 -2.32 -23.16 28.04
C ILE A 40 -2.92 -21.86 28.57
N GLU A 41 -4.22 -21.66 28.39
CA GLU A 41 -4.95 -20.48 28.89
C GLU A 41 -4.83 -20.38 30.42
N LEU A 42 -4.97 -21.51 31.14
CA LEU A 42 -4.82 -21.55 32.59
C LEU A 42 -3.38 -21.21 33.05
N ILE A 43 -2.37 -21.60 32.28
CA ILE A 43 -0.95 -21.28 32.54
C ILE A 43 -0.67 -19.80 32.27
N GLU A 44 -1.27 -19.22 31.24
CA GLU A 44 -1.15 -17.79 30.92
C GLU A 44 -1.86 -16.90 31.96
N GLU A 45 -3.02 -17.32 32.46
CA GLU A 45 -3.74 -16.62 33.52
C GLU A 45 -3.04 -16.73 34.89
N ASN A 46 -2.33 -17.84 35.15
CA ASN A 46 -1.69 -18.12 36.43
C ASN A 46 -0.23 -18.63 36.28
N PRO A 47 0.72 -17.73 35.92
CA PRO A 47 2.12 -18.11 35.69
C PRO A 47 2.83 -18.70 36.94
N ASP A 48 2.29 -18.46 38.14
CA ASP A 48 2.86 -18.92 39.41
C ASP A 48 2.52 -20.39 39.77
N VAL A 49 1.53 -21.01 39.11
CA VAL A 49 1.10 -22.38 39.46
C VAL A 49 2.09 -23.45 38.96
N VAL A 50 2.81 -23.18 37.87
CA VAL A 50 3.66 -24.17 37.20
C VAL A 50 5.07 -24.28 37.81
N ASN A 51 5.58 -23.22 38.45
CA ASN A 51 6.91 -23.25 39.06
C ASN A 51 6.96 -24.02 40.40
N SER A 52 5.81 -24.29 41.03
CA SER A 52 5.78 -24.97 42.34
C SER A 52 5.89 -26.51 42.25
N LYS A 53 5.55 -27.13 41.11
CA LYS A 53 5.49 -28.60 40.95
C LYS A 53 6.74 -29.26 40.35
N LEU A 54 7.81 -28.49 40.13
CA LEU A 54 9.10 -29.01 39.63
C LEU A 54 10.19 -29.13 40.71
N ASN A 55 9.89 -28.80 41.96
CA ASN A 55 10.86 -28.84 43.07
C ASN A 55 10.66 -30.00 44.07
N THR A 56 9.89 -31.05 43.75
CA THR A 56 9.66 -32.17 44.67
C THR A 56 10.23 -33.53 44.27
N ASP A 57 10.81 -33.71 43.07
CA ASP A 57 11.26 -35.06 42.65
C ASP A 57 12.76 -35.19 42.32
N ASN A 58 13.61 -34.21 42.63
CA ASN A 58 15.06 -34.33 42.42
C ASN A 58 15.89 -33.64 43.52
N LYS A 59 16.00 -34.28 44.69
CA LYS A 59 17.16 -34.17 45.60
C LYS A 59 17.08 -35.21 46.72
N ALA A 60 17.20 -36.47 46.33
CA ALA A 60 17.75 -37.50 47.19
C ALA A 60 19.20 -37.76 46.75
N GLU A 61 20.09 -37.76 47.74
CA GLU A 61 21.46 -38.26 47.71
C GLU A 61 22.57 -37.36 47.12
N ASN A 62 23.65 -37.30 47.92
CA ASN A 62 25.01 -36.83 47.63
C ASN A 62 25.28 -35.32 47.68
N VAL A 63 25.52 -34.84 48.91
CA VAL A 63 26.59 -33.86 49.17
C VAL A 63 27.54 -34.46 50.21
N SER A 64 28.60 -35.08 49.72
CA SER A 64 29.86 -35.24 50.43
C SER A 64 30.70 -34.00 50.10
N GLU A 65 31.07 -33.20 51.12
CA GLU A 65 32.44 -32.73 51.33
C GLU A 65 32.54 -31.79 52.54
N ASN A 66 33.18 -32.32 53.58
CA ASN A 66 34.33 -31.72 54.27
C ASN A 66 34.19 -30.30 54.83
N VAL A 67 33.76 -30.20 56.10
CA VAL A 67 34.30 -29.20 57.02
C VAL A 67 34.99 -29.95 58.16
N ALA A 68 36.32 -29.95 58.12
CA ALA A 68 37.18 -30.45 59.17
C ALA A 68 36.96 -29.64 60.46
N ILE A 69 36.41 -30.30 61.48
CA ILE A 69 36.35 -29.78 62.85
C ILE A 69 37.56 -30.36 63.57
N ASP A 70 38.59 -29.54 63.70
CA ASP A 70 39.76 -29.87 64.51
C ASP A 70 39.42 -29.66 65.99
N LYS A 71 39.43 -30.75 66.75
CA LYS A 71 39.35 -30.75 68.20
C LYS A 71 40.76 -30.61 68.74
N ASN A 72 41.12 -29.49 69.37
CA ASN A 72 41.94 -29.54 70.58
C ASN A 72 42.05 -28.21 71.34
N ILE A 73 42.22 -28.38 72.65
CA ILE A 73 42.78 -27.48 73.66
C ILE A 73 41.78 -26.84 74.64
N GLU A 74 41.83 -27.49 75.78
CA GLU A 74 41.34 -27.25 77.11
C GLU A 74 41.95 -26.01 77.77
N SER A 75 41.20 -25.44 78.73
CA SER A 75 41.66 -24.57 79.83
C SER A 75 42.29 -23.20 79.52
N THR A 76 41.62 -22.12 79.92
CA THR A 76 42.03 -21.26 81.06
C THR A 76 41.10 -20.06 81.20
N LYS A 77 40.61 -19.85 82.44
CA LYS A 77 40.04 -18.59 82.90
C LYS A 77 41.14 -17.53 82.81
N GLU A 78 40.86 -16.34 82.30
CA GLU A 78 41.33 -15.08 82.90
C GLU A 78 40.82 -13.81 82.17
N GLN A 79 40.09 -12.99 82.95
CA GLN A 79 40.20 -11.53 83.04
C GLN A 79 39.88 -10.64 81.82
N LYS A 80 38.66 -10.09 81.82
CA LYS A 80 38.33 -8.81 81.16
C LYS A 80 38.94 -7.64 81.96
N PRO A 81 39.66 -6.67 81.35
CA PRO A 81 39.81 -5.35 81.95
C PRO A 81 38.50 -4.56 81.75
N LYS A 82 37.93 -4.08 82.86
CA LYS A 82 36.75 -3.19 82.86
C LYS A 82 37.16 -1.83 82.29
N LEU A 83 36.69 -1.49 81.10
CA LEU A 83 36.70 -0.11 80.60
C LEU A 83 35.65 0.70 81.37
N THR A 84 35.97 1.96 81.68
CA THR A 84 35.11 2.90 82.43
C THR A 84 33.78 3.16 81.71
N PRO A 85 32.65 3.29 82.44
CA PRO A 85 31.29 3.32 81.88
C PRO A 85 31.02 4.50 80.92
N GLU A 86 31.79 5.59 81.03
CA GLU A 86 31.64 6.79 80.20
C GLU A 86 32.27 6.64 78.79
N GLU A 87 33.38 5.91 78.68
CA GLU A 87 33.99 5.59 77.39
C GLU A 87 33.21 4.51 76.62
N ALA A 88 32.58 3.58 77.35
CA ALA A 88 31.69 2.58 76.77
C ALA A 88 30.42 3.20 76.16
N GLN A 89 29.86 4.23 76.80
CA GLN A 89 28.71 4.97 76.28
C GLN A 89 29.06 5.79 75.03
N LYS A 90 30.21 6.47 75.00
CA LYS A 90 30.67 7.20 73.81
C LYS A 90 30.92 6.26 72.62
N LYS A 91 31.56 5.10 72.85
CA LYS A 91 31.75 4.07 71.81
C LYS A 91 30.43 3.47 71.33
N ALA A 92 29.44 3.28 72.21
CA ALA A 92 28.12 2.80 71.82
C ALA A 92 27.35 3.81 70.95
N ILE A 93 27.44 5.11 71.26
CA ILE A 93 26.85 6.19 70.47
C ILE A 93 27.52 6.31 69.10
N GLU A 94 28.85 6.17 69.04
CA GLU A 94 29.60 6.17 67.79
C GLU A 94 29.25 4.96 66.90
N LEU A 95 29.10 3.77 67.51
CA LEU A 95 28.62 2.57 66.82
C LEU A 95 27.21 2.74 66.26
N GLN A 96 26.28 3.33 67.02
CA GLN A 96 24.92 3.63 66.53
C GLN A 96 24.92 4.63 65.36
N LYS A 97 25.77 5.66 65.40
CA LYS A 97 25.93 6.60 64.28
C LYS A 97 26.44 5.89 63.03
N LYS A 98 27.48 5.05 63.15
CA LYS A 98 28.00 4.23 62.04
C LYS A 98 26.96 3.26 61.47
N ILE A 99 26.11 2.67 62.30
CA ILE A 99 25.02 1.79 61.85
C ILE A 99 23.96 2.57 61.06
N ARG A 100 23.56 3.76 61.54
CA ARG A 100 22.59 4.62 60.82
C ARG A 100 23.15 5.12 59.50
N GLU A 101 24.43 5.52 59.48
CA GLU A 101 25.10 5.98 58.27
C GLU A 101 25.24 4.85 57.23
N LYS A 102 25.63 3.65 57.65
CA LYS A 102 25.64 2.46 56.76
C LYS A 102 24.26 2.10 56.25
N LYS A 103 23.22 2.21 57.07
CA LYS A 103 21.83 1.95 56.64
C LYS A 103 21.37 2.96 55.57
N LEU A 104 21.70 4.24 55.76
CA LEU A 104 21.37 5.29 54.81
C LEU A 104 22.13 5.15 53.48
N GLN A 105 23.40 4.73 53.51
CA GLN A 105 24.17 4.45 52.30
C GLN A 105 23.60 3.27 51.52
N LYS A 106 23.27 2.18 52.23
CA LYS A 106 22.66 0.99 51.61
C LYS A 106 21.30 1.31 50.99
N GLU A 107 20.48 2.12 51.65
CA GLU A 107 19.17 2.55 51.13
C GLU A 107 19.31 3.42 49.87
N LYS A 108 20.29 4.34 49.84
CA LYS A 108 20.61 5.12 48.64
C LYS A 108 21.12 4.26 47.48
N GLU A 109 21.97 3.27 47.76
CA GLU A 109 22.47 2.34 46.74
C GLU A 109 21.35 1.45 46.18
N GLU A 110 20.47 0.94 47.05
CA GLU A 110 19.29 0.16 46.65
C GLU A 110 18.31 0.99 45.80
N GLU A 111 18.15 2.29 46.08
CA GLU A 111 17.31 3.20 45.32
C GLU A 111 17.89 3.50 43.92
N ILE A 112 19.21 3.73 43.84
CA ILE A 112 19.94 3.88 42.57
C ILE A 112 19.84 2.59 41.74
N GLU A 113 19.94 1.41 42.38
CA GLU A 113 19.86 0.14 41.68
C GLU A 113 18.46 -0.14 41.13
N LYS A 114 17.40 0.21 41.90
CA LYS A 114 16.01 0.12 41.44
C LYS A 114 15.75 1.05 40.26
N GLU A 115 16.21 2.29 40.33
CA GLU A 115 16.05 3.26 39.24
C GLU A 115 16.82 2.81 37.98
N LYS A 116 18.04 2.30 38.15
CA LYS A 116 18.83 1.73 37.04
C LYS A 116 18.13 0.54 36.38
N LYS A 117 17.50 -0.34 37.17
CA LYS A 117 16.70 -1.47 36.66
C LYS A 117 15.47 -1.00 35.89
N ARG A 118 14.76 0.04 36.38
CA ARG A 118 13.62 0.65 35.69
C ARG A 118 14.01 1.21 34.32
N ILE A 119 15.11 1.96 34.26
CA ILE A 119 15.62 2.54 33.00
C ILE A 119 16.05 1.43 32.04
N ALA A 120 16.75 0.40 32.52
CA ALA A 120 17.17 -0.73 31.69
C ALA A 120 15.97 -1.47 31.10
N MET A 121 14.95 -1.76 31.91
CA MET A 121 13.72 -2.43 31.46
C MET A 121 12.95 -1.58 30.44
N THR A 122 12.79 -0.29 30.69
CA THR A 122 12.12 0.64 29.75
C THR A 122 12.86 0.71 28.41
N LYS A 123 14.19 0.76 28.46
CA LYS A 123 15.04 0.77 27.26
C LYS A 123 14.96 -0.54 26.48
N GLU A 124 14.88 -1.67 27.16
CA GLU A 124 14.72 -2.98 26.51
C GLU A 124 13.35 -3.13 25.85
N ILE A 125 12.28 -2.69 26.52
CA ILE A 125 10.91 -2.67 25.95
C ILE A 125 10.88 -1.79 24.70
N GLN A 126 11.44 -0.58 24.76
CA GLN A 126 11.50 0.33 23.63
C GLN A 126 12.26 -0.28 22.44
N LYS A 127 13.40 -0.93 22.71
CA LYS A 127 14.20 -1.59 21.66
C LYS A 127 13.44 -2.76 21.00
N ARG A 128 12.72 -3.57 21.78
CA ARG A 128 11.87 -4.65 21.22
C ARG A 128 10.74 -4.09 20.36
N LYS A 129 10.12 -2.99 20.79
CA LYS A 129 9.07 -2.31 20.03
C LYS A 129 9.60 -1.80 18.70
N GLU A 130 10.75 -1.13 18.70
CA GLU A 130 11.41 -0.64 17.47
C GLU A 130 11.74 -1.78 16.50
N GLN A 131 12.24 -2.91 17.01
CA GLN A 131 12.52 -4.09 16.17
C GLN A 131 11.26 -4.67 15.52
N LEU A 132 10.14 -4.68 16.23
CA LEU A 132 8.87 -5.18 15.72
C LEU A 132 8.28 -4.23 14.67
N GLU A 133 8.29 -2.93 14.93
CA GLU A 133 7.85 -1.91 13.97
C GLU A 133 8.71 -1.91 12.69
N GLU A 134 10.03 -2.09 12.82
CA GLU A 134 10.93 -2.17 11.66
C GLU A 134 10.68 -3.44 10.83
N TYR A 135 10.42 -4.56 11.48
CA TYR A 135 10.05 -5.81 10.80
C TYR A 135 8.72 -5.69 10.05
N GLU A 136 7.69 -5.10 10.68
CA GLU A 136 6.39 -4.85 10.04
C GLU A 136 6.51 -3.92 8.84
N ARG A 137 7.27 -2.82 9.00
CA ARG A 137 7.53 -1.87 7.91
C ARG A 137 8.25 -2.54 6.75
N LYS A 138 9.24 -3.38 7.03
CA LYS A 138 9.97 -4.15 6.00
C LYS A 138 9.04 -5.10 5.26
N LYS A 139 8.21 -5.87 5.98
CA LYS A 139 7.22 -6.78 5.39
C LYS A 139 6.21 -6.05 4.52
N TYR A 140 5.75 -4.87 4.95
CA TYR A 140 4.83 -4.03 4.18
C TYR A 140 5.43 -3.54 2.86
N ILE A 141 6.67 -3.02 2.91
CA ILE A 141 7.38 -2.55 1.71
C ILE A 141 7.60 -3.71 0.73
N GLU A 142 8.03 -4.87 1.23
CA GLU A 142 8.23 -6.06 0.39
C GLU A 142 6.93 -6.50 -0.29
N ASN A 143 5.79 -6.44 0.41
CA ASN A 143 4.50 -6.77 -0.17
C ASN A 143 4.09 -5.78 -1.27
N LEU A 144 4.28 -4.48 -1.05
CA LEU A 144 4.03 -3.46 -2.09
C LEU A 144 4.90 -3.65 -3.33
N GLU A 145 6.17 -4.01 -3.14
CA GLU A 145 7.08 -4.31 -4.27
C GLU A 145 6.64 -5.56 -5.03
N ARG A 146 6.19 -6.59 -4.30
CA ARG A 146 5.65 -7.82 -4.89
C ARG A 146 4.41 -7.55 -5.73
N GLU A 147 3.41 -6.85 -5.16
CA GLU A 147 2.18 -6.47 -5.87
C GLU A 147 2.49 -5.60 -7.10
N ARG A 148 3.39 -4.62 -6.98
CA ARG A 148 3.82 -3.79 -8.11
C ARG A 148 4.49 -4.62 -9.21
N ASN A 149 5.29 -5.61 -8.85
CA ASN A 149 5.97 -6.48 -9.81
C ASN A 149 5.01 -7.47 -10.47
N GLU A 150 4.06 -8.03 -9.72
CA GLU A 150 2.99 -8.86 -10.28
C GLU A 150 2.10 -8.08 -11.24
N TYR A 151 1.70 -6.86 -10.88
CA TYR A 151 0.95 -5.97 -11.77
C TYR A 151 1.72 -5.65 -13.06
N LYS A 152 3.03 -5.39 -12.97
CA LYS A 152 3.88 -5.19 -14.15
C LYS A 152 3.95 -6.44 -15.03
N LYS A 153 4.12 -7.62 -14.43
CA LYS A 153 4.17 -8.91 -15.14
C LYS A 153 2.84 -9.19 -15.86
N GLU A 154 1.72 -9.00 -15.17
CA GLU A 154 0.40 -9.23 -15.76
C GLU A 154 0.11 -8.24 -16.90
N LYS A 155 0.44 -6.96 -16.70
CA LYS A 155 0.34 -5.95 -17.77
C LYS A 155 1.20 -6.30 -18.98
N GLN A 156 2.41 -6.82 -18.77
CA GLN A 156 3.30 -7.23 -19.85
C GLN A 156 2.74 -8.46 -20.59
N LYS A 157 2.19 -9.44 -19.87
CA LYS A 157 1.53 -10.62 -20.43
C LYS A 157 0.31 -10.24 -21.27
N GLN A 158 -0.52 -9.32 -20.79
CA GLN A 158 -1.65 -8.78 -21.54
C GLN A 158 -1.20 -8.07 -22.82
N LEU A 159 -0.16 -7.26 -22.74
CA LEU A 159 0.40 -6.57 -23.91
C LEU A 159 0.96 -7.56 -24.92
N GLU A 160 1.64 -8.62 -24.48
CA GLU A 160 2.16 -9.67 -25.36
C GLU A 160 1.05 -10.50 -26.02
N LEU A 161 0.01 -10.83 -25.26
CA LEU A 161 -1.17 -11.49 -25.82
C LEU A 161 -1.84 -10.63 -26.89
N LEU A 162 -2.03 -9.33 -26.61
CA LEU A 162 -2.57 -8.36 -27.57
C LEU A 162 -1.71 -8.29 -28.83
N LYS A 163 -0.37 -8.24 -28.68
CA LYS A 163 0.57 -8.25 -29.82
C LYS A 163 0.39 -9.50 -30.68
N ARG A 164 0.32 -10.67 -30.05
CA ARG A 164 0.18 -11.96 -30.73
C ARG A 164 -1.16 -12.09 -31.46
N GLU A 165 -2.24 -11.68 -30.82
CA GLU A 165 -3.57 -11.68 -31.45
C GLU A 165 -3.64 -10.71 -32.63
N TYR A 166 -3.04 -9.52 -32.50
CA TYR A 166 -2.98 -8.54 -33.57
C TYR A 166 -2.18 -9.08 -34.76
N GLU A 167 -1.01 -9.67 -34.50
CA GLU A 167 -0.17 -10.27 -35.54
C GLU A 167 -0.85 -11.46 -36.21
N ALA A 168 -1.54 -12.33 -35.46
CA ALA A 168 -2.30 -13.45 -36.03
C ALA A 168 -3.48 -12.98 -36.90
N LYS A 169 -4.19 -11.91 -36.51
CA LYS A 169 -5.36 -11.39 -37.24
C LYS A 169 -4.97 -10.58 -38.48
N PHE A 170 -3.92 -9.78 -38.39
CA PHE A 170 -3.56 -8.81 -39.42
C PHE A 170 -2.27 -9.13 -40.16
N SER A 171 -1.54 -10.19 -39.78
CA SER A 171 -0.23 -10.58 -40.34
C SER A 171 0.79 -9.44 -40.39
N MET A 172 0.66 -8.49 -39.46
CA MET A 172 1.50 -7.29 -39.32
C MET A 172 1.93 -7.13 -37.87
N ALA A 173 3.18 -6.67 -37.68
CA ALA A 173 3.71 -6.43 -36.34
C ALA A 173 2.89 -5.36 -35.61
N TYR A 174 2.53 -5.63 -34.35
CA TYR A 174 1.86 -4.67 -33.49
C TYR A 174 2.77 -3.48 -33.23
N ASN A 175 2.40 -2.32 -33.78
CA ASN A 175 3.12 -1.08 -33.57
C ASN A 175 2.37 -0.20 -32.57
N PRO A 176 2.85 0.00 -31.33
CA PRO A 176 2.21 0.90 -30.36
C PRO A 176 2.23 2.37 -30.83
N ASP A 177 3.16 2.73 -31.72
CA ASP A 177 3.23 4.06 -32.34
C ASP A 177 2.20 4.26 -33.45
N SER A 178 1.41 3.24 -33.82
CA SER A 178 0.23 3.46 -34.68
C SER A 178 -0.85 4.33 -34.03
N GLN A 179 -0.73 4.59 -32.71
CA GLN A 179 -1.49 5.58 -31.97
C GLN A 179 -0.84 6.98 -31.95
N LYS A 180 0.38 7.17 -32.49
CA LYS A 180 0.87 8.52 -32.79
C LYS A 180 -0.06 9.08 -33.85
N LYS A 181 -0.64 10.26 -33.59
CA LYS A 181 -1.57 10.99 -34.46
C LYS A 181 -1.08 10.87 -35.91
N LYS A 182 -1.67 9.95 -36.68
CA LYS A 182 -1.52 9.94 -38.13
C LYS A 182 -1.90 11.34 -38.59
N SER A 183 -1.09 11.94 -39.46
CA SER A 183 -1.47 13.22 -40.05
C SER A 183 -2.85 13.06 -40.70
N ILE A 184 -3.66 14.12 -40.77
CA ILE A 184 -5.01 14.03 -41.36
C ILE A 184 -4.93 13.49 -42.80
N GLU A 185 -3.80 13.74 -43.46
CA GLU A 185 -3.45 13.33 -44.80
C GLU A 185 -3.24 11.81 -44.92
N ASP A 186 -2.70 11.15 -43.88
CA ASP A 186 -2.42 9.71 -43.84
C ASP A 186 -3.64 8.83 -43.52
N LEU A 187 -4.76 9.45 -43.12
CA LEU A 187 -5.98 8.71 -42.75
C LEU A 187 -6.78 8.30 -43.99
N GLY A 188 -7.16 7.03 -44.04
CA GLY A 188 -8.14 6.53 -45.00
C GLY A 188 -9.54 7.15 -44.76
N GLU A 189 -10.42 7.12 -45.77
CA GLU A 189 -11.74 7.76 -45.68
C GLU A 189 -12.60 7.24 -44.52
N ASN A 190 -12.57 5.92 -44.27
CA ASN A 190 -13.31 5.34 -43.15
C ASN A 190 -12.74 5.77 -41.79
N GLN A 191 -11.42 5.91 -41.68
CA GLN A 191 -10.79 6.42 -40.47
C GLN A 191 -11.14 7.89 -40.25
N LYS A 192 -11.13 8.72 -41.31
CA LYS A 192 -11.59 10.11 -41.25
C LYS A 192 -13.04 10.20 -40.80
N ARG A 193 -13.91 9.33 -41.30
CA ARG A 193 -15.32 9.24 -40.86
C ARG A 193 -15.44 8.93 -39.36
N ASP A 194 -14.68 7.97 -38.87
CA ASP A 194 -14.71 7.57 -37.46
C ASP A 194 -14.17 8.69 -36.55
N GLU A 195 -13.09 9.36 -36.97
CA GLU A 195 -12.55 10.54 -36.26
C GLU A 195 -13.56 11.70 -36.22
N ILE A 196 -14.27 11.97 -37.32
CA ILE A 196 -15.37 12.97 -37.35
C ILE A 196 -16.44 12.60 -36.31
N ALA A 197 -16.80 11.33 -36.19
CA ALA A 197 -17.80 10.88 -35.21
C ALA A 197 -17.33 11.11 -33.76
N ILE A 198 -16.06 10.81 -33.48
CA ILE A 198 -15.42 11.04 -32.17
C ILE A 198 -15.42 12.54 -31.84
N LEU A 199 -15.01 13.39 -32.79
CA LEU A 199 -14.97 14.85 -32.61
C LEU A 199 -16.36 15.42 -32.30
N PHE A 200 -17.40 14.99 -33.01
CA PHE A 200 -18.77 15.40 -32.72
C PHE A 200 -19.25 14.95 -31.33
N ASN A 201 -18.88 13.74 -30.89
CA ASN A 201 -19.22 13.28 -29.55
C ASN A 201 -18.47 14.07 -28.45
N ASN A 202 -17.19 14.39 -28.69
CA ASN A 202 -16.40 15.24 -27.79
C ASN A 202 -16.97 16.64 -27.68
N LEU A 203 -17.30 17.26 -28.82
CA LEU A 203 -17.93 18.57 -28.90
C LEU A 203 -19.24 18.60 -28.09
N LYS A 204 -20.11 17.60 -28.30
CA LYS A 204 -21.35 17.42 -27.53
C LYS A 204 -21.07 17.31 -26.03
N ASN A 205 -20.06 16.55 -25.64
CA ASN A 205 -19.76 16.29 -24.23
C ASN A 205 -19.13 17.49 -23.51
N LYS A 206 -18.32 18.29 -24.20
CA LYS A 206 -17.71 19.51 -23.65
C LYS A 206 -18.71 20.65 -23.47
N HIS A 207 -19.67 20.77 -24.39
CA HIS A 207 -20.63 21.88 -24.42
C HIS A 207 -22.04 21.49 -23.99
N LYS A 208 -22.18 20.51 -23.08
CA LYS A 208 -23.49 20.04 -22.58
C LYS A 208 -24.34 21.16 -21.96
N ASN A 209 -23.71 22.19 -21.41
CA ASN A 209 -24.39 23.29 -20.72
C ASN A 209 -24.90 24.39 -21.69
N ASN A 210 -24.30 24.52 -22.88
CA ASN A 210 -24.64 25.55 -23.88
C ASN A 210 -25.33 24.93 -25.10
N LYS A 211 -26.39 24.15 -24.86
CA LYS A 211 -27.06 23.37 -25.92
C LYS A 211 -27.60 24.23 -27.07
N THR A 212 -28.25 25.35 -26.76
CA THR A 212 -28.91 26.22 -27.74
C THR A 212 -27.91 26.86 -28.70
N GLU A 213 -26.80 27.39 -28.17
CA GLU A 213 -25.72 27.98 -28.95
C GLU A 213 -25.02 26.92 -29.82
N LEU A 214 -24.73 25.75 -29.25
CA LEU A 214 -24.12 24.64 -29.98
C LEU A 214 -25.00 24.17 -31.14
N ILE A 215 -26.32 24.01 -30.93
CA ILE A 215 -27.26 23.62 -31.98
C ILE A 215 -27.29 24.69 -33.08
N SER A 216 -27.29 25.97 -32.73
CA SER A 216 -27.21 27.08 -33.70
C SER A 216 -25.96 26.98 -34.58
N SER A 217 -24.81 26.72 -33.97
CA SER A 217 -23.54 26.53 -34.68
C SER A 217 -23.52 25.28 -35.56
N LEU A 218 -24.02 24.15 -35.04
CA LEU A 218 -24.14 22.90 -35.79
C LEU A 218 -25.05 23.03 -37.02
N ASN A 219 -26.14 23.81 -36.93
CA ASN A 219 -27.00 24.09 -38.07
C ASN A 219 -26.28 24.90 -39.17
N ILE A 220 -25.40 25.82 -38.79
CA ILE A 220 -24.59 26.58 -39.75
C ILE A 220 -23.54 25.68 -40.40
N LEU A 221 -22.87 24.84 -39.61
CA LEU A 221 -21.92 23.83 -40.12
C LEU A 221 -22.60 22.89 -41.12
N ARG A 222 -23.78 22.37 -40.75
CA ARG A 222 -24.62 21.54 -41.62
C ARG A 222 -24.94 22.25 -42.93
N LYS A 223 -25.32 23.54 -42.88
CA LYS A 223 -25.62 24.32 -44.08
C LYS A 223 -24.40 24.45 -45.01
N TYR A 224 -23.20 24.67 -44.47
CA TYR A 224 -21.99 24.69 -45.30
C TYR A 224 -21.76 23.36 -46.01
N PHE A 225 -21.86 22.24 -45.28
CA PHE A 225 -21.66 20.91 -45.88
C PHE A 225 -22.76 20.53 -46.86
N SER A 226 -24.03 20.85 -46.58
CA SER A 226 -25.15 20.64 -47.50
C SER A 226 -24.97 21.44 -48.79
N ASN A 227 -24.61 22.72 -48.70
CA ASN A 227 -24.41 23.56 -49.90
C ASN A 227 -23.35 22.97 -50.84
N ILE A 228 -22.27 22.42 -50.30
CA ILE A 228 -21.19 21.80 -51.09
C ILE A 228 -21.64 20.46 -51.68
N LYS A 229 -22.27 19.62 -50.85
CA LYS A 229 -22.76 18.31 -51.26
C LYS A 229 -23.82 18.41 -52.36
N ASP A 230 -24.72 19.39 -52.28
CA ASP A 230 -25.81 19.54 -53.23
C ASP A 230 -25.37 20.32 -54.48
N ASN A 231 -24.27 21.09 -54.40
CA ASN A 231 -23.72 21.88 -55.51
C ASN A 231 -22.21 21.61 -55.70
N ILE A 232 -21.84 20.37 -55.99
CA ILE A 232 -20.44 19.89 -56.02
C ILE A 232 -19.59 20.62 -57.08
N LEU A 233 -20.19 21.13 -58.15
CA LEU A 233 -19.46 21.83 -59.21
C LEU A 233 -19.26 23.32 -58.93
N GLU A 234 -19.98 23.89 -57.95
CA GLU A 234 -19.93 25.31 -57.66
C GLU A 234 -18.78 25.64 -56.70
N LYS A 235 -17.67 26.12 -57.26
CA LYS A 235 -16.47 26.53 -56.51
C LYS A 235 -16.72 27.57 -55.42
N LYS A 236 -17.77 28.39 -55.55
CA LYS A 236 -18.12 29.42 -54.55
C LYS A 236 -18.43 28.83 -53.17
N PHE A 237 -18.99 27.62 -53.10
CA PHE A 237 -19.31 26.95 -51.83
C PHE A 237 -18.12 26.16 -51.26
N GLN A 238 -17.14 25.85 -52.09
CA GLN A 238 -15.92 25.14 -51.71
C GLN A 238 -14.85 26.06 -51.10
N LYS A 239 -15.15 27.36 -50.97
CA LYS A 239 -14.24 28.38 -50.44
C LYS A 239 -14.95 29.18 -49.34
N ILE A 240 -14.34 29.25 -48.16
CA ILE A 240 -14.86 29.98 -47.01
C ILE A 240 -13.80 30.94 -46.49
N LYS A 241 -14.16 32.22 -46.33
CA LYS A 241 -13.26 33.24 -45.78
C LYS A 241 -13.20 33.12 -44.26
N LYS A 242 -12.01 33.03 -43.68
CA LYS A 242 -11.82 32.90 -42.23
C LYS A 242 -12.31 34.10 -41.42
N GLU A 243 -12.29 35.28 -42.04
CA GLU A 243 -12.75 36.55 -41.46
C GLU A 243 -14.27 36.72 -41.51
N ASN A 244 -15.00 35.78 -42.12
CA ASN A 244 -16.45 35.87 -42.16
C ASN A 244 -17.00 35.85 -40.73
N LYS A 245 -17.80 36.87 -40.38
CA LYS A 245 -18.34 37.04 -39.02
C LYS A 245 -19.07 35.79 -38.52
N VAL A 246 -19.93 35.21 -39.35
CA VAL A 246 -20.68 33.98 -39.01
C VAL A 246 -19.73 32.81 -38.80
N PHE A 247 -18.68 32.69 -39.63
CA PHE A 247 -17.69 31.63 -39.47
C PHE A 247 -16.91 31.78 -38.15
N ILE A 248 -16.48 33.00 -37.80
CA ILE A 248 -15.75 33.27 -36.56
C ILE A 248 -16.63 32.97 -35.35
N GLU A 249 -17.84 33.52 -35.32
CA GLU A 249 -18.74 33.46 -34.16
C GLU A 249 -19.39 32.10 -33.96
N LYS A 250 -19.51 31.28 -35.01
CA LYS A 250 -20.28 30.03 -34.92
C LYS A 250 -19.44 28.78 -35.13
N ILE A 251 -18.38 28.84 -35.93
CA ILE A 251 -17.55 27.68 -36.26
C ILE A 251 -16.20 27.76 -35.55
N LYS A 252 -15.47 28.86 -35.72
CA LYS A 252 -14.10 29.02 -35.23
C LYS A 252 -13.97 28.96 -33.71
N ILE A 253 -15.04 29.26 -32.97
CA ILE A 253 -15.09 29.10 -31.51
C ILE A 253 -14.81 27.65 -31.08
N TYR A 254 -15.17 26.68 -31.91
CA TYR A 254 -15.04 25.26 -31.62
C TYR A 254 -13.87 24.66 -32.41
N GLU A 255 -12.80 24.31 -31.71
CA GLU A 255 -11.61 23.69 -32.32
C GLU A 255 -11.96 22.39 -33.06
N GLU A 256 -12.85 21.58 -32.48
CA GLU A 256 -13.31 20.33 -33.09
C GLU A 256 -14.00 20.56 -34.44
N MET A 257 -14.77 21.65 -34.60
CA MET A 257 -15.43 21.95 -35.87
C MET A 257 -14.40 22.29 -36.95
N ILE A 258 -13.32 23.00 -36.60
CA ILE A 258 -12.22 23.29 -37.52
C ILE A 258 -11.51 22.00 -37.94
N THR A 259 -11.24 21.09 -36.99
CA THR A 259 -10.66 19.78 -37.34
C THR A 259 -11.58 18.98 -38.26
N ILE A 260 -12.90 19.02 -38.04
CA ILE A 260 -13.88 18.37 -38.93
C ILE A 260 -13.84 18.98 -40.34
N PHE A 261 -13.69 20.31 -40.47
CA PHE A 261 -13.49 20.96 -41.77
C PHE A 261 -12.30 20.36 -42.53
N LEU A 262 -11.16 20.22 -41.85
CA LEU A 262 -9.95 19.63 -42.44
C LEU A 262 -10.16 18.16 -42.83
N LEU A 263 -10.77 17.37 -41.95
CA LEU A 263 -11.04 15.94 -42.20
C LEU A 263 -11.96 15.70 -43.40
N VAL A 264 -12.93 16.60 -43.63
CA VAL A 264 -13.86 16.53 -44.77
C VAL A 264 -13.17 16.88 -46.09
N GLY A 265 -12.02 17.54 -46.06
CA GLY A 265 -11.19 17.84 -47.23
C GLY A 265 -10.96 19.33 -47.51
N PHE A 266 -11.24 20.21 -46.54
CA PHE A 266 -10.80 21.59 -46.64
C PHE A 266 -9.32 21.72 -46.30
N GLU A 267 -8.62 22.55 -47.05
CA GLU A 267 -7.24 22.93 -46.78
C GLU A 267 -7.18 24.38 -46.30
N ASP A 268 -6.28 24.63 -45.37
CA ASP A 268 -5.97 25.97 -44.90
C ASP A 268 -5.00 26.67 -45.86
N THR A 269 -5.46 27.71 -46.56
CA THR A 269 -4.64 28.53 -47.46
C THR A 269 -4.27 29.89 -46.85
N GLY A 270 -4.33 30.02 -45.52
CA GLY A 270 -4.05 31.25 -44.78
C GLY A 270 -5.30 32.10 -44.60
N GLU A 271 -5.82 32.70 -45.68
CA GLU A 271 -7.01 33.58 -45.62
C GLU A 271 -8.34 32.83 -45.76
N PHE A 272 -8.31 31.65 -46.39
CA PHE A 272 -9.49 30.87 -46.71
C PHE A 272 -9.33 29.41 -46.29
N TYR A 273 -10.45 28.75 -46.05
CA TYR A 273 -10.56 27.29 -46.13
C TYR A 273 -11.06 26.93 -47.53
N VAL A 274 -10.33 26.10 -48.26
CA VAL A 274 -10.63 25.75 -49.64
C VAL A 274 -10.51 24.26 -49.88
N ILE A 275 -11.50 23.66 -50.57
CA ILE A 275 -11.34 22.32 -51.14
C ILE A 275 -10.67 22.48 -52.50
N LYS A 276 -9.40 22.08 -52.64
CA LYS A 276 -8.66 22.21 -53.92
C LYS A 276 -9.10 21.17 -54.95
N ASN A 277 -9.37 19.96 -54.49
CA ASN A 277 -9.78 18.82 -55.30
C ASN A 277 -11.31 18.68 -55.32
N TYR A 278 -11.82 17.59 -55.89
CA TYR A 278 -13.25 17.31 -55.83
C TYR A 278 -13.70 17.08 -54.38
N PRO A 279 -14.82 17.71 -53.94
CA PRO A 279 -15.36 17.48 -52.60
C PRO A 279 -15.66 16.01 -52.35
N ASN A 280 -15.20 15.49 -51.20
CA ASN A 280 -15.51 14.13 -50.79
C ASN A 280 -16.96 14.05 -50.29
N THR A 281 -17.87 13.66 -51.18
CA THR A 281 -19.31 13.59 -50.90
C THR A 281 -19.65 12.55 -49.84
N TYR A 282 -18.86 11.49 -49.70
CA TYR A 282 -19.03 10.46 -48.68
C TYR A 282 -18.77 11.02 -47.28
N LEU A 283 -17.65 11.72 -47.10
CA LEU A 283 -17.29 12.36 -45.82
C LEU A 283 -18.24 13.49 -45.48
N LEU A 284 -18.62 14.33 -46.46
CA LEU A 284 -19.64 15.38 -46.28
C LEU A 284 -20.98 14.79 -45.82
N SER A 285 -21.45 13.73 -46.49
CA SER A 285 -22.71 13.07 -46.14
C SER A 285 -22.65 12.43 -44.75
N SER A 286 -21.52 11.84 -44.39
CA SER A 286 -21.30 11.25 -43.07
C SER A 286 -21.29 12.33 -41.97
N ALA A 287 -20.58 13.43 -42.20
CA ALA A 287 -20.56 14.57 -41.28
C ALA A 287 -21.96 15.16 -41.06
N ILE A 288 -22.76 15.34 -42.12
CA ILE A 288 -24.15 15.82 -42.02
C ILE A 288 -24.98 14.86 -41.14
N LYS A 289 -24.89 13.54 -41.36
CA LYS A 289 -25.61 12.55 -40.54
C LYS A 289 -25.19 12.62 -39.06
N PHE A 290 -23.90 12.80 -38.77
CA PHE A 290 -23.43 12.93 -37.40
C PHE A 290 -23.90 14.24 -36.75
N ILE A 291 -23.95 15.34 -37.51
CA ILE A 291 -24.55 16.60 -37.03
C ILE A 291 -26.01 16.38 -36.66
N ASP A 292 -26.80 15.78 -37.55
CA ASP A 292 -28.22 15.50 -37.32
C ASP A 292 -28.42 14.62 -36.06
N LEU A 293 -27.55 13.61 -35.88
CA LEU A 293 -27.57 12.74 -34.70
C LEU A 293 -27.23 13.51 -33.41
N VAL A 294 -26.21 14.38 -33.43
CA VAL A 294 -25.84 15.18 -32.26
C VAL A 294 -26.94 16.18 -31.92
N ILE A 295 -27.52 16.87 -32.90
CA ILE A 295 -28.65 17.79 -32.69
C ILE A 295 -29.83 17.04 -32.06
N LYS A 296 -30.19 15.86 -32.60
CA LYS A 296 -31.24 15.02 -32.02
C LYS A 296 -30.96 14.67 -30.56
N ASN A 297 -29.74 14.25 -30.24
CA ASN A 297 -29.33 13.90 -28.88
C ASN A 297 -29.30 15.08 -27.90
N LEU A 298 -29.09 16.31 -28.39
CA LEU A 298 -29.10 17.51 -27.54
C LEU A 298 -30.52 18.00 -27.24
N ASN A 299 -31.46 17.74 -28.16
CA ASN A 299 -32.87 18.06 -28.03
C ASN A 299 -33.66 17.02 -27.21
N SER A 300 -33.16 15.79 -27.10
CA SER A 300 -33.64 14.77 -26.16
C SER A 300 -33.27 15.11 -24.71
#